data_AF-A0A1G8VUQ4-F1
#
_entry.id   AF-A0A1G8VUQ4-F1
#
_cell.length_a   1.000
_cell.length_b   1.000
_cell.length_c   1.000
_cell.angle_alpha   90.00
_cell.angle_beta   90.00
_cell.angle_gamma   90.00
#
_symmetry.space_group_name_H-M   'P 1'
#
loop_
_entity.id
_entity.type
_entity.pdbx_description
1 polymer ?
#
loop_
_entity_poly.entity_id
_entity_poly.type
_entity_poly.pdbx_seq_one_letter_code
_entity_poly.pdbx_strand_id
1 'polypeptide(L)'
;MSETMAVDNVIPRADIVKHADRLGAEIKNITLSDDLPDDVIVAFNRLLLEHKVIFFRDQGHLDDAQQQRFVLRLGSLIPNPTMADTMGGLTIRQELPDRACSHLNPR
;
A
#
# COMPACT_ATOMS: atom_id res chain seq x y z
N MET A 1 -12.52 -4.07 -24.49
CA MET A 1 -13.73 -4.01 -23.64
C MET A 1 -13.88 -5.21 -22.70
N SER A 2 -12.99 -6.22 -22.74
CA SER A 2 -13.19 -7.46 -21.98
C SER A 2 -12.59 -7.47 -20.57
N GLU A 3 -11.73 -6.50 -20.24
CA GLU A 3 -10.99 -6.49 -18.98
C GLU A 3 -11.83 -5.94 -17.81
N THR A 4 -12.71 -4.98 -18.08
CA THR A 4 -13.61 -4.36 -17.09
C THR A 4 -14.70 -5.31 -16.58
N MET A 5 -15.11 -6.30 -17.38
CA MET A 5 -16.15 -7.28 -16.97
C MET A 5 -15.67 -8.23 -15.86
N ALA A 6 -14.36 -8.44 -15.72
CA ALA A 6 -13.80 -9.33 -14.71
C ALA A 6 -13.81 -8.71 -13.31
N VAL A 7 -13.62 -7.38 -13.19
CA VAL A 7 -13.63 -6.70 -11.88
C VAL A 7 -15.03 -6.54 -11.31
N ASP A 8 -16.03 -6.31 -12.17
CA ASP A 8 -17.43 -6.17 -11.75
C ASP A 8 -17.97 -7.47 -11.10
N ASN A 9 -17.38 -8.63 -11.44
CA ASN A 9 -17.75 -9.92 -10.87
C ASN A 9 -17.08 -10.18 -9.50
N VAL A 10 -15.99 -9.49 -9.20
CA VAL A 10 -15.21 -9.66 -7.96
C VAL A 10 -15.62 -8.63 -6.92
N ILE A 11 -15.78 -7.36 -7.33
CA ILE A 11 -16.29 -6.28 -6.50
C ILE A 11 -17.50 -5.69 -7.22
N PRO A 12 -18.73 -5.93 -6.73
CA PRO A 12 -19.93 -5.40 -7.35
C PRO A 12 -19.88 -3.87 -7.44
N ARG A 13 -20.31 -3.31 -8.57
CA ARG A 13 -20.39 -1.84 -8.73
C ARG A 13 -21.27 -1.17 -7.69
N ALA A 14 -22.28 -1.87 -7.17
CA ALA A 14 -23.14 -1.38 -6.10
C ALA A 14 -22.38 -1.10 -4.79
N ASP A 15 -21.24 -1.77 -4.59
CA ASP A 15 -20.39 -1.59 -3.41
C ASP A 15 -19.33 -0.50 -3.59
N ILE A 16 -19.23 0.10 -4.79
CA ILE A 16 -18.28 1.16 -5.11
C ILE A 16 -19.01 2.51 -5.05
N VAL A 17 -18.70 3.31 -4.04
CA VAL A 17 -19.32 4.63 -3.83
C VAL A 17 -18.30 5.73 -4.11
N LYS A 18 -18.51 6.50 -5.18
CA LYS A 18 -17.69 7.68 -5.49
C LYS A 18 -18.03 8.80 -4.50
N HIS A 19 -17.00 9.42 -3.92
CA HIS A 19 -17.18 10.50 -2.93
C HIS A 19 -16.78 11.88 -3.44
N ALA A 20 -16.08 11.96 -4.56
CA ALA A 20 -15.88 13.22 -5.28
C ALA A 20 -15.93 13.00 -6.79
N ASP A 21 -16.06 14.11 -7.53
CA ASP A 21 -16.26 14.09 -8.98
C ASP A 21 -15.09 13.46 -9.75
N ARG A 22 -13.87 13.55 -9.22
CA ARG A 22 -12.64 13.17 -9.94
C ARG A 22 -11.77 12.14 -9.23
N LEU A 23 -11.84 12.05 -7.91
CA LEU A 23 -10.93 11.24 -7.10
C LEU A 23 -11.70 10.62 -5.95
N GLY A 24 -11.28 9.44 -5.51
CA GLY A 24 -11.82 8.83 -4.30
C GLY A 24 -13.04 7.95 -4.55
N ALA A 25 -12.91 6.69 -4.17
CA ALA A 25 -14.02 5.77 -4.04
C ALA A 25 -13.95 5.01 -2.71
N GLU A 26 -15.09 4.85 -2.05
CA GLU A 26 -15.26 3.90 -0.95
C GLU A 26 -15.63 2.55 -1.54
N ILE A 27 -14.99 1.49 -1.04
CA ILE A 27 -15.38 0.12 -1.36
C ILE A 27 -16.02 -0.48 -0.11
N LYS A 28 -17.30 -0.85 -0.23
CA LYS A 28 -18.12 -1.39 0.85
C LYS A 28 -18.05 -2.91 0.90
N ASN A 29 -18.52 -3.47 2.01
CA ASN A 29 -18.74 -4.92 2.18
C ASN A 29 -17.46 -5.77 2.00
N ILE A 30 -16.31 -5.19 2.32
CA ILE A 30 -15.01 -5.85 2.26
C ILE A 30 -14.31 -5.74 3.60
N THR A 31 -13.79 -6.86 4.08
CA THR A 31 -12.89 -6.94 5.23
C THR A 31 -11.48 -7.18 4.72
N LEU A 32 -10.58 -6.23 5.00
CA LEU A 32 -9.18 -6.32 4.59
C LEU A 32 -8.45 -7.38 5.42
N SER A 33 -7.66 -8.19 4.73
CA SER A 33 -6.83 -9.23 5.33
C SER A 33 -5.71 -9.61 4.36
N ASP A 34 -4.63 -10.16 4.90
CA ASP A 34 -3.56 -10.80 4.16
C ASP A 34 -3.98 -12.11 3.47
N ASP A 35 -5.15 -12.66 3.79
CA ASP A 35 -5.72 -13.86 3.16
C ASP A 35 -6.75 -13.53 2.05
N LEU A 36 -6.81 -12.28 1.59
CA LEU A 36 -7.71 -11.93 0.49
C LEU A 36 -7.35 -12.69 -0.80
N PRO A 37 -8.36 -13.14 -1.56
CA PRO A 37 -8.17 -13.70 -2.89
C PRO A 37 -7.38 -12.78 -3.84
N ASP A 38 -6.54 -13.36 -4.70
CA ASP A 38 -5.68 -12.59 -5.61
C ASP A 38 -6.49 -11.75 -6.62
N ASP A 39 -7.66 -12.23 -7.04
CA ASP A 39 -8.55 -11.50 -7.93
C ASP A 39 -9.10 -10.21 -7.28
N VAL A 40 -9.36 -10.23 -5.97
CA VAL A 40 -9.73 -9.04 -5.19
C VAL A 40 -8.58 -8.03 -5.15
N ILE A 41 -7.34 -8.51 -4.96
CA ILE A 41 -6.14 -7.64 -5.00
C ILE A 41 -5.96 -7.00 -6.37
N VAL A 42 -6.14 -7.77 -7.46
CA VAL A 42 -6.12 -7.25 -8.84
C VAL A 42 -7.23 -6.21 -9.05
N ALA A 43 -8.43 -6.45 -8.49
CA ALA A 43 -9.53 -5.51 -8.56
C ALA A 43 -9.23 -4.20 -7.83
N PHE A 44 -8.63 -4.24 -6.63
CA PHE A 44 -8.18 -3.04 -5.93
C PHE A 44 -7.18 -2.23 -6.73
N ASN A 45 -6.20 -2.88 -7.35
CA ASN A 45 -5.21 -2.19 -8.19
C ASN A 45 -5.86 -1.46 -9.37
N ARG A 46 -6.87 -2.07 -10.00
CA ARG A 46 -7.63 -1.41 -11.08
C ARG A 46 -8.46 -0.24 -10.58
N LEU A 47 -9.15 -0.40 -9.45
CA LEU A 47 -9.93 0.67 -8.83
C LEU A 47 -9.06 1.82 -8.36
N LEU A 48 -7.85 1.55 -7.86
CA LEU A 48 -6.83 2.55 -7.56
C LEU A 48 -6.41 3.33 -8.81
N LEU A 49 -6.20 2.66 -9.95
CA LEU A 49 -5.85 3.34 -11.19
C LEU A 49 -6.99 4.24 -11.71
N GLU A 50 -8.25 3.83 -11.54
CA GLU A 50 -9.42 4.61 -11.95
C GLU A 50 -9.68 5.80 -11.00
N HIS A 51 -9.75 5.54 -9.70
CA HIS A 51 -10.20 6.50 -8.69
C HIS A 51 -9.07 7.24 -7.98
N LYS A 52 -7.82 6.84 -8.22
CA LYS A 52 -6.56 7.36 -7.62
C LYS A 52 -6.41 7.12 -6.13
N VAL A 53 -7.51 7.15 -5.40
CA VAL A 53 -7.62 6.87 -3.97
C VAL A 53 -8.82 5.96 -3.78
N ILE A 54 -8.63 4.88 -3.03
CA ILE A 54 -9.72 4.06 -2.51
C ILE A 54 -9.60 3.98 -0.99
N PHE A 55 -10.72 3.80 -0.30
CA PHE A 55 -10.72 3.64 1.14
C PHE A 55 -11.81 2.67 1.58
N PHE A 56 -11.59 2.08 2.75
CA PHE A 56 -12.42 1.06 3.36
C PHE A 56 -12.82 1.54 4.75
N ARG A 57 -14.09 1.34 5.12
CA ARG A 57 -14.60 1.68 6.44
C ARG A 57 -14.64 0.45 7.33
N ASP A 58 -14.75 0.66 8.64
CA ASP A 58 -15.01 -0.38 9.63
C ASP A 58 -13.92 -1.48 9.73
N GLN A 59 -12.66 -1.13 9.43
CA GLN A 59 -11.50 -2.03 9.51
C GLN A 59 -10.85 -2.03 10.90
N GLY A 60 -11.65 -1.98 11.97
CA GLY A 60 -11.15 -1.88 13.34
C GLY A 60 -10.43 -3.14 13.85
N HIS A 61 -10.49 -4.25 13.09
CA HIS A 61 -9.80 -5.48 13.42
C HIS A 61 -8.33 -5.50 13.00
N LEU A 62 -7.88 -4.56 12.15
CA LEU A 62 -6.51 -4.53 11.64
C LEU A 62 -5.54 -3.94 12.66
N ASP A 63 -4.65 -4.76 13.19
CA ASP A 63 -3.45 -4.31 13.90
C ASP A 63 -2.31 -3.92 12.93
N ASP A 64 -1.24 -3.29 13.44
CA ASP A 64 -0.11 -2.83 12.64
C ASP A 64 0.52 -3.97 11.80
N ALA A 65 0.58 -5.18 12.36
CA ALA A 65 1.18 -6.32 11.68
C ALA A 65 0.29 -6.84 10.55
N GLN A 66 -1.03 -6.87 10.74
CA GLN A 66 -2.01 -7.22 9.73
C GLN A 66 -2.07 -6.18 8.62
N GLN A 67 -1.98 -4.88 8.95
CA GLN A 67 -1.86 -3.82 7.95
C GLN A 67 -0.60 -4.02 7.10
N GLN A 68 0.54 -4.29 7.74
CA GLN A 68 1.79 -4.52 7.02
C GLN A 68 1.70 -5.74 6.08
N ARG A 69 1.16 -6.87 6.55
CA ARG A 69 0.97 -8.07 5.71
C ARG A 69 0.01 -7.83 4.56
N PHE A 70 -1.08 -7.10 4.77
CA PHE A 70 -1.99 -6.72 3.70
C PHE A 70 -1.32 -5.80 2.67
N VAL A 71 -0.60 -4.77 3.09
CA VAL A 71 0.05 -3.83 2.16
C VAL A 71 1.10 -4.55 1.30
N LEU A 72 1.78 -5.56 1.83
CA LEU A 72 2.70 -6.40 1.05
C LEU A 72 2.02 -7.18 -0.09
N ARG A 73 0.70 -7.45 -0.01
CA ARG A 73 -0.07 -8.02 -1.13
C ARG A 73 -0.30 -7.00 -2.25
N LEU A 74 -0.34 -5.70 -1.93
CA LEU A 74 -0.49 -4.62 -2.91
C LEU A 74 0.84 -4.24 -3.57
N GLY A 75 1.96 -4.41 -2.87
CA GLY A 75 3.29 -4.17 -3.42
C GLY A 75 4.38 -4.08 -2.36
N SER A 76 5.57 -3.65 -2.77
CA SER A 76 6.72 -3.55 -1.87
C SER A 76 6.62 -2.31 -0.97
N LEU A 77 6.92 -2.50 0.31
CA LEU A 77 7.05 -1.41 1.27
C LEU A 77 8.37 -0.67 1.04
N ILE A 78 8.31 0.66 0.92
CA ILE A 78 9.48 1.52 0.93
C ILE A 78 9.50 2.23 2.29
N PRO A 79 10.56 2.05 3.10
CA PRO A 79 10.65 2.73 4.38
C PRO A 79 10.67 4.25 4.17
N ASN A 80 9.84 4.96 4.93
CA ASN A 80 9.90 6.42 4.98
C ASN A 80 11.13 6.83 5.82
N PRO A 81 12.06 7.64 5.29
CA PRO A 81 13.27 8.06 6.02
C PRO A 81 12.98 8.77 7.34
N THR A 82 11.83 9.45 7.45
CA THR A 82 11.40 10.15 8.68
C THR A 82 10.76 9.23 9.71
N MET A 83 10.64 7.93 9.41
CA MET A 83 9.99 6.93 10.27
C MET A 83 10.99 5.86 10.76
N ALA A 84 12.29 6.12 10.60
CA ALA A 84 13.39 5.21 10.93
C ALA A 84 13.46 4.83 12.43
N ASP A 85 12.74 5.55 13.27
CA ASP A 85 12.80 5.51 14.72
C ASP A 85 11.52 5.00 15.40
N THR A 86 10.39 4.85 14.68
CA THR A 86 9.11 4.42 15.30
C THR A 86 8.74 2.96 15.04
N MET A 87 9.38 2.27 14.09
CA MET A 87 9.03 0.88 13.80
C MET A 87 10.27 0.03 13.62
N GLY A 88 10.61 -0.73 14.67
CA GLY A 88 11.71 -1.70 14.67
C GLY A 88 11.45 -2.83 13.66
N GLY A 89 11.76 -2.59 12.39
CA GLY A 89 11.52 -3.58 11.34
C GLY A 89 11.94 -3.24 9.92
N LEU A 90 12.40 -2.03 9.61
CA LEU A 90 12.86 -1.69 8.25
C LEU A 90 14.23 -1.01 8.25
N THR A 91 15.23 -1.65 8.87
CA THR A 91 16.62 -1.20 8.72
C THR A 91 17.23 -1.83 7.48
N ILE A 92 17.09 -1.17 6.32
CA ILE A 92 18.13 -1.31 5.30
C ILE A 92 19.30 -0.46 5.81
N ARG A 93 20.31 -1.10 6.42
CA ARG A 93 21.60 -0.45 6.68
C ARG A 93 22.21 -0.12 5.32
N GLN A 94 22.04 1.10 4.85
CA GLN A 94 22.96 1.65 3.86
C GLN A 94 24.26 1.93 4.61
N GLU A 95 25.18 0.98 4.58
CA GLU A 95 26.56 1.25 4.99
C GLU A 95 27.13 2.26 3.98
N LEU A 96 27.24 3.51 4.40
CA LEU A 96 28.00 4.52 3.67
C LEU A 96 29.46 4.02 3.63
N PRO A 97 30.10 3.87 2.46
CA PRO A 97 31.48 3.44 2.42
C PRO A 97 32.36 4.50 3.08
N ASP A 98 33.00 4.08 4.17
CA ASP A 98 34.07 4.78 4.85
C ASP A 98 35.23 4.98 3.87
N ARG A 99 35.31 6.17 3.23
CA ARG A 99 36.55 6.74 2.65
C ARG A 99 36.26 8.07 1.97
N ALA A 100 36.64 9.17 2.64
CA ALA A 100 37.66 10.10 2.14
C ALA A 100 37.75 11.35 3.04
N CYS A 101 38.27 11.19 4.26
CA CYS A 101 38.85 12.30 5.02
C CYS A 101 40.35 12.03 5.22
N SER A 102 41.13 12.09 4.14
CA SER A 102 42.58 12.30 4.25
C SER A 102 42.84 13.81 4.19
N HIS A 103 42.59 14.48 5.33
CA HIS A 103 43.05 15.84 5.59
C HIS A 103 44.54 15.77 5.98
N LEU A 104 45.36 16.53 5.23
CA LEU A 104 46.55 17.27 5.66
C LEU A 104 47.43 16.67 6.77
N ASN A 105 48.64 16.23 6.40
CA ASN A 105 49.74 16.13 7.37
C ASN A 105 50.69 17.33 7.21
N PRO A 106 50.86 18.20 8.23
CA PRO A 106 51.93 19.17 8.26
C PRO A 106 53.13 18.64 9.04
N ARG A 107 54.28 18.53 8.37
CA ARG A 107 55.61 19.03 8.82
C ARG A 107 56.68 18.72 7.79
#